data_AF-A0A151SZ89-F1
#
_entry.id   AF-A0A151SZ89-F1
#
_cell.length_a   1.000
_cell.length_b   1.000
_cell.length_c   1.000
_cell.angle_alpha   90.00
_cell.angle_beta   90.00
_cell.angle_gamma   90.00
#
_symmetry.space_group_name_H-M   'P 1'
#
loop_
_entity.id
_entity.type
_entity.pdbx_description
1 polymer ?
#
loop_
_entity_poly.entity_id
_entity_poly.type
_entity_poly.pdbx_seq_one_letter_code
_entity_poly.pdbx_strand_id
1 'polypeptide(L)'
;ILQLNTKARYILAYSLSQTNSNKFYSCEIVKEMWEAIMVTHDENEHVRLKRVVTLQRHYDLFSMKKNKTIDEMFRRFKNILNGLKSLESRFSKA
;
A
#
# COMPACT_ATOMS: atom_id res chain seq x y z
N ILE A 1 28.31 11.86 18.10
CA ILE A 1 27.47 10.73 17.64
C ILE A 1 26.05 10.83 18.20
N LEU A 2 25.85 10.88 19.53
CA LEU A 2 24.52 10.96 20.16
C LEU A 2 23.66 12.17 19.69
N GLN A 3 24.24 13.38 19.65
CA GLN A 3 23.53 14.59 19.19
C GLN A 3 23.08 14.54 17.71
N LEU A 4 23.88 13.90 16.86
CA LEU A 4 23.55 13.73 15.44
C LEU A 4 22.38 12.74 15.28
N ASN A 5 22.36 11.67 16.08
CA ASN A 5 21.26 10.71 16.14
C ASN A 5 19.94 11.40 16.55
N THR A 6 19.96 12.22 17.59
CA THR A 6 18.77 12.98 18.05
C THR A 6 18.26 13.93 16.98
N LYS A 7 19.15 14.69 16.32
CA LYS A 7 18.76 15.62 15.24
C LYS A 7 18.16 14.87 14.04
N ALA A 8 18.78 13.77 13.62
CA ALA A 8 18.30 12.99 12.48
C ALA A 8 16.93 12.33 12.76
N ARG A 9 16.72 11.80 13.98
CA ARG A 9 15.41 11.30 14.42
C ARG A 9 14.33 12.38 14.39
N TYR A 10 14.65 13.59 14.83
CA TYR A 10 13.71 14.71 14.78
C TYR A 10 13.31 15.08 13.34
N ILE A 11 14.28 15.13 12.43
CA ILE A 11 14.03 15.40 11.00
C ILE A 11 13.12 14.31 10.40
N LEU A 12 13.41 13.03 10.67
CA LEU A 12 12.57 11.91 10.22
C LEU A 12 11.16 12.01 10.81
N ALA A 13 11.02 12.25 12.11
CA ALA A 13 9.71 12.39 12.76
C ALA A 13 8.88 13.54 12.16
N TYR A 14 9.52 14.65 11.80
CA TYR A 14 8.87 15.81 11.18
C TYR A 14 8.39 15.52 9.75
N SER A 15 9.10 14.66 9.02
CA SER A 15 8.71 14.25 7.66
C SER A 15 7.52 13.27 7.63
N LEU A 16 7.17 12.66 8.77
CA LEU A 16 6.07 11.71 8.92
C LEU A 16 4.81 12.41 9.41
N SER A 17 3.63 11.89 9.05
CA SER A 17 2.37 12.34 9.65
C SER A 17 2.36 12.09 11.17
N GLN A 18 1.66 12.93 11.94
CA GLN A 18 1.55 12.80 13.41
C GLN A 18 1.17 11.38 13.87
N THR A 19 0.32 10.69 13.10
CA THR A 19 -0.13 9.32 13.35
C THR A 19 0.94 8.26 13.10
N ASN A 20 1.86 8.51 12.17
CA ASN A 20 2.94 7.61 11.82
C ASN A 20 4.17 7.85 12.70
N SER A 21 4.50 9.11 13.01
CA SER A 21 5.62 9.42 13.92
C SER A 21 5.43 8.77 15.28
N ASN A 22 4.20 8.78 15.83
CA ASN A 22 3.83 8.11 17.09
C ASN A 22 4.22 6.61 17.15
N LYS A 23 4.26 5.93 16.00
CA LYS A 23 4.62 4.49 15.93
C LYS A 23 6.12 4.23 16.03
N PHE A 24 6.96 5.25 15.76
CA PHE A 24 8.41 5.09 15.65
C PHE A 24 9.19 5.82 16.76
N TYR A 25 8.50 6.44 17.75
CA TYR A 25 9.18 7.11 18.88
C TYR A 25 9.99 6.15 19.76
N SER A 26 9.62 4.87 19.79
CA SER A 26 10.31 3.82 20.55
C SER A 26 11.68 3.43 19.97
N CYS A 27 11.97 3.75 18.70
CA CYS A 27 13.28 3.48 18.10
C CYS A 27 14.34 4.41 18.72
N GLU A 28 15.37 3.86 19.36
CA GLU A 28 16.39 4.67 20.03
C GLU A 28 17.42 5.23 19.04
N ILE A 29 17.69 4.47 17.97
CA ILE A 29 18.68 4.78 16.95
C ILE A 29 17.98 5.16 15.63
N VAL A 30 18.50 6.18 14.95
CA VAL A 30 17.98 6.67 13.64
C VAL A 30 17.94 5.55 12.60
N LYS A 31 18.90 4.63 12.64
CA LYS A 31 18.96 3.47 11.75
C LYS A 31 17.74 2.57 11.93
N GLU A 32 17.38 2.24 13.17
CA GLU A 32 16.21 1.41 13.49
C GLU A 32 14.91 2.11 13.08
N MET A 33 14.83 3.42 13.33
CA MET A 33 13.70 4.25 12.90
C MET A 33 13.55 4.22 11.37
N TRP A 34 14.65 4.37 10.64
CA TRP A 34 14.67 4.31 9.17
C TRP A 34 14.27 2.92 8.64
N GLU A 35 14.83 1.85 9.21
CA GLU A 35 14.48 0.47 8.83
C GLU A 35 13.00 0.16 9.08
N ALA A 36 12.45 0.59 10.22
CA ALA A 36 11.02 0.42 10.53
C ALA A 36 10.11 1.19 9.57
N ILE A 37 10.51 2.41 9.17
CA ILE A 37 9.81 3.19 8.15
C ILE A 37 9.84 2.45 6.81
N MET A 38 11.00 1.97 6.37
CA MET A 38 11.13 1.23 5.11
C MET A 38 10.26 -0.03 5.13
N VAL A 39 10.32 -0.85 6.19
CA VAL A 39 9.48 -2.06 6.30
C VAL A 39 8.00 -1.73 6.23
N THR A 40 7.54 -0.66 6.90
CA THR A 40 6.13 -0.26 6.86
C THR A 40 5.68 0.19 5.45
N HIS A 41 6.57 0.88 4.73
CA HIS A 41 6.32 1.31 3.36
C HIS A 41 6.40 0.16 2.36
N ASP A 42 7.35 -0.75 2.52
CA ASP A 42 7.54 -1.94 1.69
C ASP A 42 6.41 -2.94 1.90
N GLU A 43 5.94 -3.15 3.14
CA GLU A 43 4.74 -3.96 3.40
C GLU A 43 3.52 -3.36 2.70
N ASN A 44 3.38 -2.04 2.70
CA ASN A 44 2.32 -1.36 1.95
C ASN A 44 2.47 -1.59 0.44
N GLU A 45 3.68 -1.53 -0.10
CA GLU A 45 3.94 -1.86 -1.51
C GLU A 45 3.68 -3.33 -1.83
N HIS A 46 4.13 -4.27 -1.00
CA HIS A 46 3.86 -5.70 -1.14
C HIS A 46 2.36 -6.00 -1.06
N VAL A 47 1.63 -5.36 -0.14
CA VAL A 47 0.15 -5.48 -0.06
C VAL A 47 -0.49 -4.93 -1.33
N ARG A 48 0.00 -3.81 -1.88
CA ARG A 48 -0.47 -3.26 -3.16
C ARG A 48 -0.22 -4.21 -4.32
N LEU A 49 1.00 -4.76 -4.45
CA LEU A 49 1.38 -5.71 -5.49
C LEU A 49 0.54 -7.00 -5.40
N LYS A 50 0.38 -7.56 -4.19
CA LYS A 50 -0.51 -8.71 -3.96
C LYS A 50 -1.95 -8.43 -4.40
N ARG A 51 -2.45 -7.22 -4.14
CA ARG A 51 -3.79 -6.80 -4.57
C ARG A 51 -3.90 -6.71 -6.10
N VAL A 52 -2.90 -6.15 -6.78
CA VAL A 52 -2.84 -6.11 -8.26
C VAL A 52 -2.84 -7.52 -8.83
N VAL A 53 -1.94 -8.39 -8.38
CA VAL A 53 -1.84 -9.78 -8.84
C VAL A 53 -3.15 -10.54 -8.62
N THR A 54 -3.80 -10.34 -7.47
CA THR A 54 -5.09 -10.97 -7.16
C THR A 54 -6.19 -10.50 -8.12
N LEU A 55 -6.27 -9.19 -8.38
CA LEU A 55 -7.27 -8.63 -9.30
C LEU A 55 -7.02 -9.04 -10.76
N GLN A 56 -5.76 -9.08 -11.18
CA GLN A 56 -5.37 -9.60 -12.50
C GLN A 56 -5.83 -11.04 -12.65
N ARG A 57 -5.55 -11.89 -11.66
CA ARG A 57 -6.00 -13.29 -11.66
C ARG A 57 -7.52 -13.42 -11.69
N HIS A 58 -8.25 -12.55 -10.98
CA HIS A 58 -9.72 -12.51 -11.05
C HIS A 58 -10.24 -12.09 -12.42
N TYR A 59 -9.53 -11.20 -13.11
CA TYR A 59 -9.83 -10.79 -14.48
C TYR A 59 -9.57 -11.93 -15.46
N ASP A 60 -8.40 -12.56 -15.40
CA ASP A 60 -8.01 -13.66 -16.31
C ASP A 60 -8.93 -14.88 -16.17
N LEU A 61 -9.33 -15.20 -14.93
CA LEU A 61 -10.24 -16.31 -14.64
C LEU A 61 -11.72 -15.92 -14.73
N PHE A 62 -12.02 -14.69 -15.16
CA PHE A 62 -13.40 -14.22 -15.20
C PHE A 62 -14.22 -14.97 -16.25
N SER A 63 -15.28 -15.64 -15.79
CA SER A 63 -16.21 -16.35 -16.67
C SER A 63 -17.65 -16.22 -16.19
N MET A 64 -18.57 -16.37 -17.15
CA MET A 64 -20.00 -16.38 -16.86
C MET A 64 -20.40 -17.65 -16.10
N LYS A 65 -21.08 -17.45 -14.97
CA LYS A 65 -21.64 -18.56 -14.19
C LYS A 65 -23.02 -18.91 -14.76
N LYS A 66 -23.30 -20.21 -14.91
CA LYS A 66 -24.53 -20.76 -15.51
C LYS A 66 -25.84 -20.24 -14.88
N ASN A 67 -25.81 -19.82 -13.62
CA ASN A 67 -26.98 -19.41 -12.84
C ASN A 67 -26.94 -17.92 -12.45
N LYS A 68 -26.29 -17.07 -13.25
CA LYS A 68 -26.17 -15.63 -12.99
C LYS A 68 -26.70 -14.82 -14.16
N THR A 69 -27.37 -13.72 -13.84
CA THR A 69 -27.89 -12.81 -14.87
C THR A 69 -26.75 -12.03 -15.51
N ILE A 70 -27.00 -11.50 -16.71
CA ILE A 70 -26.04 -10.63 -17.41
C ILE A 70 -25.72 -9.39 -16.56
N ASP A 71 -26.69 -8.82 -15.86
CA ASP A 71 -26.46 -7.66 -14.98
C ASP A 71 -25.56 -7.98 -13.79
N GLU A 72 -25.75 -9.13 -13.14
CA GLU A 72 -24.88 -9.57 -12.06
C GLU A 72 -23.45 -9.80 -12.56
N MET A 73 -23.32 -10.35 -13.75
CA MET A 73 -22.04 -10.55 -14.42
C MET A 73 -21.35 -9.23 -14.73
N PHE A 74 -22.06 -8.31 -15.37
CA PHE A 74 -21.55 -6.99 -15.72
C PHE A 74 -21.10 -6.21 -14.48
N ARG A 75 -21.88 -6.26 -13.39
CA ARG A 75 -21.51 -5.63 -12.12
C ARG A 75 -20.21 -6.18 -11.55
N ARG A 76 -20.03 -7.51 -11.56
CA ARG A 76 -18.77 -8.15 -11.09
C ARG A 76 -17.58 -7.75 -11.96
N PHE A 77 -17.75 -7.75 -13.28
CA PHE A 77 -16.70 -7.36 -14.22
C PHE A 77 -16.30 -5.89 -14.02
N LYS A 78 -17.29 -5.00 -13.92
CA LYS A 78 -17.08 -3.57 -13.64
C LYS A 78 -16.33 -3.35 -12.32
N ASN A 79 -16.61 -4.13 -11.28
CA ASN A 79 -15.89 -4.04 -10.02
C ASN A 79 -14.41 -4.42 -10.15
N ILE A 80 -14.08 -5.44 -10.94
CA ILE A 80 -12.69 -5.84 -11.20
C ILE A 80 -11.96 -4.73 -11.96
N LEU A 81 -12.55 -4.21 -13.03
CA LEU A 81 -11.98 -3.10 -13.81
C LEU A 81 -11.76 -1.83 -12.98
N ASN A 82 -12.75 -1.46 -12.16
CA ASN A 82 -12.63 -0.31 -11.26
C ASN A 82 -11.51 -0.51 -10.23
N GLY A 83 -11.36 -1.73 -9.70
CA GLY A 83 -10.27 -2.09 -8.81
C GLY A 83 -8.90 -1.88 -9.46
N LEU A 84 -8.72 -2.39 -10.67
CA LEU A 84 -7.49 -2.23 -11.46
C LEU A 84 -7.19 -0.75 -11.78
N LYS A 85 -8.17 0.00 -12.29
CA LYS A 85 -8.01 1.43 -12.60
C LYS A 85 -7.67 2.29 -11.38
N SER A 86 -8.26 1.98 -10.23
CA SER A 86 -7.97 2.69 -8.97
C SER A 86 -6.53 2.49 -8.47
N LEU A 87 -5.88 1.41 -8.91
CA LEU A 87 -4.49 1.12 -8.62
C LEU A 87 -3.58 1.85 -9.61
N GLU A 88 -3.86 1.75 -10.92
CA GLU A 88 -3.11 2.44 -11.99
C GLU A 88 -3.01 3.97 -11.78
N SER A 89 -4.14 4.62 -11.47
CA SER A 89 -4.19 6.06 -11.17
C SER A 89 -3.37 6.53 -9.95
N ARG A 90 -2.93 5.60 -9.09
CA ARG A 90 -2.00 5.89 -7.97
C ARG A 90 -0.54 5.59 -8.31
N PHE A 91 -0.27 4.81 -9.35
CA PHE A 91 1.09 4.58 -9.84
C PHE A 91 1.51 5.67 -10.85
N SER A 92 0.57 6.23 -11.62
CA SER A 92 0.82 7.38 -12.51
C SER A 92 0.91 8.74 -11.82
N LYS A 93 0.74 8.81 -10.49
CA LYS A 93 0.90 10.05 -9.70
C LYS A 93 2.25 10.13 -8.96
N ALA A 94 3.21 9.29 -9.34
CA ALA A 94 4.60 9.39 -8.91
C ALA A 94 5.38 10.31 -9.85
#